data_AF-A0A954T8F2-F1
#
_entry.id   AF-A0A954T8F2-F1
#
_cell.length_a   1.000
_cell.length_b   1.000
_cell.length_c   1.000
_cell.angle_alpha   90.00
_cell.angle_beta   90.00
_cell.angle_gamma   90.00
#
_symmetry.space_group_name_H-M   'P 1'
#
loop_
_entity.id
_entity.type
_entity.pdbx_description
1 polymer ?
#
loop_
_entity_poly.entity_id
_entity_poly.type
_entity_poly.pdbx_seq_one_letter_code
_entity_poly.pdbx_strand_id
1 'polypeptide(L)'
;MPAWPGGPCPGCGDDMPANLVHCQKCRALLNPELESDTVEIPAFLPLQEISAMVEVEPAGFYINCPACSRELKIASKYAGRKVQCRHCTKPFRFRPEKTDDSHVGFYCKCPHCTEQLRVAIKYLGQKVACRQCQGHLHLLKPH
;
A
#
# COMPACT_ATOMS: atom_id res chain seq x y z
N MET A 1 -30.51 -36.24 -15.34
CA MET A 1 -29.48 -37.14 -14.75
C MET A 1 -30.24 -38.25 -14.03
N PRO A 2 -30.19 -39.51 -14.50
CA PRO A 2 -30.97 -40.56 -13.89
C PRO A 2 -30.39 -40.86 -12.50
N ALA A 3 -31.21 -40.58 -11.49
CA ALA A 3 -30.94 -40.99 -10.13
C ALA A 3 -30.93 -42.54 -10.07
N TRP A 4 -30.10 -43.13 -9.21
CA TRP A 4 -30.06 -44.58 -9.04
C TRP A 4 -31.48 -45.12 -8.78
N PRO A 5 -31.99 -46.09 -9.56
CA PRO A 5 -33.37 -46.56 -9.44
C PRO A 5 -33.62 -47.42 -8.19
N GLY A 6 -32.55 -47.80 -7.47
CA GLY A 6 -32.58 -48.79 -6.40
C GLY A 6 -32.13 -50.16 -6.90
N GLY A 7 -31.51 -50.96 -6.03
CA GLY A 7 -31.03 -52.30 -6.34
C GLY A 7 -29.59 -52.58 -5.90
N PRO A 8 -29.02 -53.74 -6.29
CA PRO A 8 -27.72 -54.21 -5.80
C PRO A 8 -26.58 -53.32 -6.30
N CYS A 9 -25.69 -52.93 -5.39
CA CYS A 9 -24.49 -52.19 -5.71
C CYS A 9 -23.57 -52.99 -6.65
N PRO A 10 -23.05 -52.41 -7.75
CA PRO A 10 -22.17 -53.12 -8.67
C PRO A 10 -20.81 -53.51 -8.07
N GLY A 11 -20.39 -52.85 -6.98
CA GLY A 11 -19.11 -53.11 -6.32
C GLY A 11 -19.19 -54.19 -5.22
N CYS A 12 -20.18 -54.11 -4.33
CA CYS A 12 -20.27 -54.99 -3.16
C CYS A 12 -21.53 -55.89 -3.12
N GLY A 13 -22.47 -55.70 -4.06
CA GLY A 13 -23.68 -56.52 -4.15
C GLY A 13 -24.78 -56.21 -3.12
N ASP A 14 -24.55 -55.30 -2.16
CA ASP A 14 -25.58 -54.91 -1.19
C ASP A 14 -26.67 -54.06 -1.84
N ASP A 15 -27.91 -54.24 -1.38
CA ASP A 15 -29.08 -53.54 -1.90
C ASP A 15 -29.10 -52.07 -1.45
N MET A 16 -29.03 -51.15 -2.42
CA MET A 16 -29.01 -49.71 -2.19
C MET A 16 -30.36 -49.08 -2.56
N PRO A 17 -30.92 -48.20 -1.72
CA PRO A 17 -32.17 -47.51 -2.02
C PRO A 17 -32.01 -46.53 -3.20
N ALA A 18 -33.13 -46.16 -3.81
CA ALA A 18 -33.15 -45.21 -4.91
C ALA A 18 -32.61 -43.81 -4.50
N ASN A 19 -32.20 -43.02 -5.50
CA ASN A 19 -31.67 -41.66 -5.34
C ASN A 19 -30.32 -41.53 -4.62
N LEU A 20 -29.51 -42.59 -4.61
CA LEU A 20 -28.12 -42.53 -4.14
C LEU A 20 -27.13 -42.39 -5.30
N VAL A 21 -26.02 -41.70 -5.03
CA VAL A 21 -24.88 -41.57 -5.97
C VAL A 21 -23.78 -42.58 -5.62
N HIS A 22 -23.56 -42.83 -4.34
CA HIS A 22 -22.53 -43.75 -3.84
C HIS A 22 -23.15 -44.82 -2.93
N CYS A 23 -22.58 -46.01 -2.95
CA CYS A 23 -22.91 -47.09 -2.03
C CYS A 23 -22.60 -46.69 -0.60
N GLN A 24 -23.52 -46.95 0.34
CA GLN A 24 -23.30 -46.62 1.76
C GLN A 24 -22.25 -47.51 2.44
N LYS A 25 -21.94 -48.68 1.87
CA LYS A 25 -21.01 -49.65 2.47
C LYS A 25 -19.62 -49.60 1.86
N CYS A 26 -19.51 -49.71 0.54
CA CYS A 26 -18.22 -49.72 -0.15
C CYS A 26 -17.83 -48.37 -0.79
N ARG A 27 -18.71 -47.37 -0.74
CA ARG A 27 -18.54 -46.05 -1.39
C ARG A 27 -18.32 -46.08 -2.90
N ALA A 28 -18.52 -47.23 -3.56
CA ALA A 28 -18.50 -47.32 -5.02
C ALA A 28 -19.60 -46.44 -5.62
N LEU A 29 -19.30 -45.84 -6.76
CA LEU A 29 -20.23 -45.00 -7.49
C LEU A 29 -21.30 -45.88 -8.15
N LEU A 30 -22.57 -45.62 -7.88
CA LEU A 30 -23.68 -46.51 -8.25
C LEU A 30 -24.11 -46.35 -9.71
N ASN A 31 -23.99 -45.14 -10.27
CA ASN A 31 -24.27 -44.90 -11.67
C ASN A 31 -22.96 -44.83 -12.47
N PRO A 32 -22.57 -45.89 -13.21
CA PRO A 32 -21.29 -45.92 -13.93
C PRO A 32 -21.16 -44.86 -15.04
N GLU A 33 -22.24 -44.15 -15.39
CA GLU A 33 -22.22 -43.02 -16.33
C GLU A 33 -21.78 -41.69 -15.68
N LEU A 34 -21.61 -41.64 -14.35
CA LEU A 34 -21.07 -40.48 -13.65
C LEU A 34 -19.56 -40.61 -13.51
N GLU A 35 -18.83 -39.68 -14.09
CA GLU A 35 -17.40 -39.50 -13.87
C GLU A 35 -17.19 -38.44 -12.78
N SER A 36 -16.17 -38.64 -11.93
CA SER A 36 -15.78 -37.62 -10.95
C SER A 36 -15.16 -36.43 -11.68
N ASP A 37 -15.93 -35.36 -11.85
CA ASP A 37 -15.42 -34.10 -12.40
C ASP A 37 -14.41 -33.52 -11.40
N THR A 38 -13.15 -33.52 -11.78
CA THR A 38 -12.08 -32.95 -10.97
C THR A 38 -11.97 -31.48 -11.34
N VAL A 39 -12.50 -30.62 -10.49
CA VAL A 39 -12.33 -29.17 -10.66
C VAL A 39 -10.86 -28.84 -10.45
N GLU A 40 -10.13 -28.59 -11.54
CA GLU A 40 -8.75 -28.09 -11.47
C GLU A 40 -8.76 -26.70 -10.82
N ILE A 41 -8.30 -26.62 -9.58
CA ILE A 41 -8.13 -25.34 -8.90
C ILE A 41 -6.91 -24.65 -9.55
N PRO A 42 -7.09 -23.49 -10.22
CA PRO A 42 -5.96 -22.81 -10.84
C PRO A 42 -4.92 -22.45 -9.78
N ALA A 43 -3.64 -22.51 -10.17
CA ALA A 43 -2.55 -22.13 -9.28
C ALA A 43 -2.72 -20.67 -8.82
N PHE A 44 -2.57 -20.43 -7.53
CA PHE A 44 -2.59 -19.08 -6.97
C PHE A 44 -1.45 -18.27 -7.59
N LEU A 45 -1.80 -17.24 -8.37
CA LEU A 45 -0.86 -16.25 -8.86
C LEU A 45 -0.84 -15.09 -7.86
N PRO A 46 0.25 -14.92 -7.07
CA PRO A 46 0.36 -13.75 -6.21
C PRO A 46 0.33 -12.48 -7.06
N LEU A 47 -0.41 -11.47 -6.58
CA LEU A 47 -0.43 -10.16 -7.23
C LEU A 47 0.99 -9.59 -7.27
N GLN A 48 1.40 -9.05 -8.41
CA GLN A 48 2.67 -8.32 -8.52
C GLN A 48 2.66 -7.15 -7.55
N GLU A 49 3.74 -6.99 -6.79
CA GLU A 49 3.91 -5.86 -5.88
C GLU A 49 3.71 -4.55 -6.65
N ILE A 50 2.67 -3.81 -6.29
CA ILE A 50 2.45 -2.45 -6.77
C ILE A 50 3.67 -1.68 -6.27
N SER A 51 4.55 -1.25 -7.17
CA SER A 51 5.80 -0.51 -6.92
C SER A 51 5.78 0.16 -5.55
N ALA A 52 6.46 -0.44 -4.57
CA ALA A 52 6.37 -0.06 -3.16
C ALA A 52 6.64 1.45 -3.04
N MET A 53 5.58 2.25 -2.89
CA MET A 53 5.71 3.69 -2.73
C MET A 53 6.24 3.90 -1.33
N VAL A 54 7.49 4.35 -1.23
CA VAL A 54 8.08 4.57 0.09
C VAL A 54 7.60 5.91 0.60
N GLU A 55 7.02 5.90 1.79
CA GLU A 55 6.56 7.10 2.45
C GLU A 55 7.74 7.87 3.04
N VAL A 56 7.77 9.19 2.80
CA VAL A 56 8.87 10.05 3.22
C VAL A 56 8.31 11.31 3.84
N GLU A 57 8.73 11.59 5.07
CA GLU A 57 8.43 12.83 5.77
C GLU A 57 9.48 13.92 5.51
N PRO A 58 9.09 15.21 5.52
CA PRO A 58 10.02 16.32 5.45
C PRO A 58 10.99 16.36 6.65
N ALA A 59 12.29 16.30 6.37
CA ALA A 59 13.33 16.51 7.38
C ALA A 59 13.47 17.99 7.80
N GLY A 60 12.96 18.92 6.98
CA GLY A 60 12.86 20.33 7.31
C GLY A 60 12.33 21.16 6.15
N PHE A 61 12.12 22.45 6.39
CA PHE A 61 11.44 23.38 5.50
C PHE A 61 12.33 24.57 5.12
N TYR A 62 12.11 25.07 3.91
CA TYR A 62 12.60 26.35 3.43
C TYR A 62 11.46 27.36 3.53
N ILE A 63 11.65 28.38 4.35
CA ILE A 63 10.64 29.42 4.57
C ILE A 63 11.24 30.81 4.42
N ASN A 64 10.46 31.73 3.90
CA ASN A 64 10.81 33.15 3.86
C ASN A 64 10.53 33.78 5.21
N CYS A 65 11.51 34.49 5.75
CA CYS A 65 11.34 35.23 7.00
C CYS A 65 10.26 36.32 6.83
N PRO A 66 9.23 36.40 7.70
CA PRO A 66 8.16 37.39 7.56
C PRO A 66 8.63 38.85 7.70
N ALA A 67 9.83 39.08 8.24
CA ALA A 67 10.36 40.42 8.47
C ALA A 67 11.34 40.91 7.40
N CYS A 68 12.05 40.01 6.71
CA CYS A 68 13.08 40.39 5.74
C CYS A 68 12.99 39.62 4.42
N SER A 69 12.00 38.73 4.28
CA SER A 69 11.71 37.91 3.11
C SER A 69 12.87 37.04 2.61
N ARG A 70 13.94 36.88 3.40
CA ARG A 70 15.05 35.98 3.08
C ARG A 70 14.69 34.53 3.41
N GLU A 71 15.11 33.63 2.54
CA GLU A 71 14.93 32.18 2.72
C GLU A 71 15.75 31.67 3.91
N LEU A 72 15.10 30.86 4.74
CA LEU A 72 15.67 30.21 5.91
C LEU A 72 15.42 28.71 5.82
N LYS A 73 16.48 27.92 6.06
CA LYS A 73 16.39 26.47 6.26
C LYS A 73 16.16 26.17 7.73
N ILE A 74 15.04 25.53 8.05
CA ILE A 74 14.63 25.18 9.42
C ILE A 74 14.29 23.69 9.48
N ALA A 75 14.89 22.96 10.43
CA ALA A 75 14.61 21.54 10.62
C ALA A 75 13.21 21.32 11.22
N SER A 76 12.55 20.22 10.84
CA SER A 76 11.20 19.88 11.31
C SER A 76 11.10 19.76 12.84
N LYS A 77 12.18 19.37 13.52
CA LYS A 77 12.27 19.32 15.00
C LYS A 77 11.97 20.65 15.72
N TYR A 78 12.04 21.78 15.02
CA TYR A 78 11.71 23.09 15.58
C TYR A 78 10.24 23.47 15.38
N ALA A 79 9.41 22.57 14.84
CA ALA A 79 7.97 22.76 14.69
C ALA A 79 7.34 23.26 16.00
N GLY A 80 6.50 24.28 15.90
CA GLY A 80 5.82 24.92 17.04
C GLY A 80 6.70 25.85 17.89
N ARG A 81 8.03 25.81 17.75
CA ARG A 81 8.97 26.61 18.55
C ARG A 81 9.15 28.02 17.99
N LYS A 82 9.62 28.94 18.85
CA LYS A 82 10.11 30.26 18.43
C LYS A 82 11.52 30.11 17.88
N VAL A 83 11.71 30.54 16.64
CA VAL A 83 12.98 30.51 15.92
C VAL A 83 13.37 31.95 15.60
N GLN A 84 14.68 32.20 15.51
CA GLN A 84 15.22 33.53 15.20
C GLN A 84 15.77 33.55 13.78
N CYS A 85 15.44 34.59 13.02
CA CYS A 85 16.05 34.78 11.71
C CYS A 85 17.53 35.13 11.85
N ARG A 86 18.41 34.41 11.14
CA ARG A 86 19.85 34.67 11.13
C ARG A 86 20.24 36.00 10.46
N HIS A 87 19.34 36.60 9.69
CA HIS A 87 19.61 37.81 8.90
C HIS A 87 19.10 39.10 9.55
N CYS A 88 17.89 39.07 10.11
CA CYS A 88 17.29 40.25 10.73
C CYS A 88 17.09 40.13 12.24
N THR A 89 17.54 39.02 12.84
CA THR A 89 17.48 38.70 14.28
C THR A 89 16.08 38.75 14.91
N LYS A 90 15.02 38.98 14.13
CA LYS A 90 13.65 38.97 14.64
C LYS A 90 13.18 37.53 14.90
N PRO A 91 12.58 37.24 16.07
CA PRO A 91 11.99 35.95 16.37
C PRO A 91 10.61 35.81 15.73
N PHE A 92 10.26 34.60 15.30
CA PHE A 92 8.91 34.25 14.85
C PHE A 92 8.59 32.80 15.21
N ARG A 93 7.32 32.43 15.16
CA ARG A 93 6.88 31.06 15.48
C ARG A 93 6.87 30.21 14.22
N PHE A 94 7.60 29.09 14.23
CA PHE A 94 7.62 28.16 13.11
C PHE A 94 6.45 27.18 13.21
N ARG A 95 5.64 27.07 12.15
CA ARG A 95 4.47 26.18 12.07
C ARG A 95 4.44 25.48 10.70
N PRO A 96 5.03 24.29 10.56
CA PRO A 96 5.12 23.60 9.27
C PRO A 96 3.76 23.09 8.76
N GLU A 97 2.79 22.85 9.63
CA GLU A 97 1.42 22.42 9.26
C GLU A 97 0.68 23.48 8.42
N LYS A 98 0.94 24.77 8.68
CA LYS A 98 0.32 25.87 7.95
C LYS A 98 1.16 26.19 6.72
N THR A 99 0.84 25.53 5.60
CA THR A 99 1.37 25.90 4.29
C THR A 99 0.83 27.27 3.89
N ASP A 100 1.51 28.31 4.36
CA ASP A 100 1.27 29.72 4.04
C ASP A 100 2.25 30.20 2.95
N ASP A 101 2.06 31.40 2.41
CA ASP A 101 2.91 31.98 1.33
C ASP A 101 4.39 32.12 1.73
N SER A 102 4.69 32.02 3.02
CA SER A 102 6.04 31.97 3.55
C SER A 102 6.76 30.65 3.29
N HIS A 103 6.07 29.55 2.96
CA HIS A 103 6.71 28.25 2.72
C HIS A 103 7.12 28.12 1.25
N VAL A 104 8.42 28.07 1.01
CA VAL A 104 8.99 27.92 -0.34
C VAL A 104 9.08 26.45 -0.72
N GLY A 105 9.49 25.61 0.23
CA GLY A 105 9.69 24.18 -0.01
C GLY A 105 10.14 23.44 1.22
N PHE A 106 10.58 22.21 1.00
CA PHE A 106 11.12 21.35 2.05
C PHE A 106 12.25 20.49 1.52
N TYR A 107 12.95 19.84 2.45
CA TYR A 107 13.94 18.84 2.10
C TYR A 107 13.69 17.54 2.84
N CYS A 108 13.98 16.44 2.17
CA CYS A 108 13.93 15.09 2.73
C CYS A 108 15.09 14.26 2.16
N LYS A 109 15.34 13.09 2.76
CA LYS A 109 16.30 12.12 2.21
C LYS A 109 15.52 11.07 1.43
N CYS A 110 15.98 10.73 0.23
CA CYS A 110 15.39 9.64 -0.52
C CYS A 110 15.75 8.30 0.16
N PRO A 111 14.80 7.41 0.50
CA PRO A 111 15.10 6.10 1.06
C PRO A 111 15.79 5.15 0.07
N HIS A 112 15.65 5.39 -1.24
CA HIS A 112 16.27 4.55 -2.27
C HIS A 112 17.74 4.91 -2.54
N CYS A 113 18.07 6.21 -2.60
CA CYS A 113 19.42 6.67 -2.96
C CYS A 113 20.12 7.47 -1.86
N THR A 114 19.48 7.69 -0.71
CA THR A 114 19.96 8.44 0.47
C THR A 114 20.27 9.92 0.24
N GLU A 115 20.19 10.39 -1.00
CA GLU A 115 20.44 11.77 -1.41
C GLU A 115 19.43 12.75 -0.81
N GLN A 116 19.89 13.97 -0.51
CA GLN A 116 19.02 15.04 -0.02
C GLN A 116 18.25 15.68 -1.18
N LEU A 117 16.94 15.53 -1.16
CA LEU A 117 16.03 16.14 -2.12
C LEU A 117 15.56 17.50 -1.61
N ARG A 118 15.55 18.50 -2.49
CA ARG A 118 14.85 19.77 -2.29
C ARG A 118 13.57 19.72 -3.12
N VAL A 119 12.42 19.86 -2.46
CA VAL A 119 11.10 19.74 -3.07
C VAL A 119 10.31 21.01 -2.84
N ALA A 120 9.62 21.50 -3.87
CA ALA A 120 8.72 22.65 -3.74
C ALA A 120 7.51 22.29 -2.86
N ILE A 121 7.00 23.26 -2.09
CA ILE A 121 5.95 22.98 -1.09
C ILE A 121 4.66 22.42 -1.71
N LYS A 122 4.39 22.75 -2.98
CA LYS A 122 3.24 22.26 -3.75
C LYS A 122 3.16 20.74 -3.89
N TYR A 123 4.28 20.03 -3.76
CA TYR A 123 4.32 18.56 -3.84
C TYR A 123 4.13 17.88 -2.49
N LEU A 124 3.93 18.65 -1.41
CA LEU A 124 3.64 18.07 -0.09
C LEU A 124 2.28 17.35 -0.12
N GLY A 125 2.25 16.08 0.29
CA GLY A 125 1.09 15.19 0.17
C GLY A 125 0.94 14.52 -1.20
N GLN A 126 1.91 14.66 -2.12
CA GLN A 126 1.84 14.07 -3.45
C GLN A 126 2.80 12.88 -3.62
N LYS A 127 2.46 12.03 -4.59
CA LYS A 127 3.31 10.94 -5.08
C LYS A 127 4.22 11.48 -6.17
N VAL A 128 5.52 11.33 -6.00
CA VAL A 128 6.53 11.85 -6.94
C VAL A 128 7.62 10.81 -7.17
N ALA A 129 8.30 10.91 -8.30
CA ALA A 129 9.54 10.16 -8.53
C ALA A 129 10.75 10.98 -8.07
N CYS A 130 11.70 10.31 -7.42
CA CYS A 130 13.00 10.90 -7.11
C CYS A 130 13.73 11.29 -8.40
N ARG A 131 14.24 12.53 -8.49
CA ARG A 131 14.95 13.00 -9.69
C ARG A 131 16.25 12.23 -9.96
N GLN A 132 16.87 11.67 -8.91
CA GLN A 132 18.16 11.00 -8.99
C GLN A 132 18.03 9.51 -9.33
N CYS A 133 17.18 8.79 -8.61
CA CYS A 133 17.05 7.32 -8.77
C CYS A 133 15.73 6.85 -9.38
N GLN A 134 14.81 7.77 -9.68
CA GLN A 134 13.45 7.46 -10.17
C GLN A 134 12.60 6.59 -9.22
N GLY A 135 13.08 6.35 -7.99
CA GLY A 135 12.32 5.68 -6.94
C GLY A 135 11.02 6.45 -6.63
N HIS A 136 9.93 5.71 -6.43
CA HIS A 136 8.60 6.29 -6.26
C HIS A 136 8.38 6.60 -4.78
N LEU A 137 8.15 7.88 -4.47
CA LEU A 137 8.04 8.40 -3.13
C LEU A 137 6.65 8.98 -2.89
N HIS A 138 6.11 8.75 -1.70
CA HIS A 138 4.92 9.46 -1.23
C HIS A 138 5.35 10.49 -0.16
N LEU A 139 5.23 11.78 -0.49
CA LEU A 139 5.67 12.85 0.39
C LEU A 139 4.58 13.18 1.40
N LEU A 140 4.73 12.76 2.66
CA LEU A 140 3.71 12.94 3.68
C LEU A 140 3.68 14.38 4.23
N LYS A 141 2.51 14.80 4.72
CA LYS A 141 2.37 16.05 5.46
C LYS A 141 2.85 15.82 6.91
N PRO A 142 3.62 16.75 7.51
CA PRO A 142 3.98 16.64 8.92
C PRO A 142 2.72 16.69 9.80
N HIS A 143 2.67 15.80 10.80
CA HIS A 143 1.64 15.75 11.83
C HIS A 143 1.88 16.75 12.97
#